data_AF-A0A934GAC1-F1
#
_entry.id   AF-A0A934GAC1-F1
#
_cell.length_a   1.000
_cell.length_b   1.000
_cell.length_c   1.000
_cell.angle_alpha   90.00
_cell.angle_beta   90.00
_cell.angle_gamma   90.00
#
_symmetry.space_group_name_H-M   'P 1'
#
loop_
_entity.id
_entity.type
_entity.pdbx_description
1 polymer ?
#
loop_
_entity_poly.entity_id
_entity_poly.type
_entity_poly.pdbx_seq_one_letter_code
_entity_poly.pdbx_strand_id
1 'polypeptide(L)' 'MKCPICKHGHTREGSASITLERDGATLVFKDVPAEICANCGEIFHDETIIYH' A
#
# COMPACT_ATOMS: atom_id res chain seq x y z
N MET A 1 -8.24 -9.42 3.92
CA MET A 1 -8.57 -9.25 5.37
C MET A 1 -9.68 -8.22 5.59
N LYS A 2 -10.35 -8.15 6.77
CA LYS A 2 -11.22 -6.99 7.09
C LYS A 2 -10.34 -5.76 7.33
N CYS A 3 -10.66 -4.64 6.70
CA CYS A 3 -9.84 -3.43 6.77
C CYS A 3 -9.83 -2.86 8.20
N PRO A 4 -8.67 -2.76 8.88
CA PRO A 4 -8.60 -2.24 10.24
C PRO A 4 -8.86 -0.73 10.32
N ILE A 5 -8.63 0.01 9.22
CA ILE A 5 -8.80 1.47 9.15
C ILE A 5 -10.27 1.84 9.05
N CYS A 6 -10.97 1.42 7.99
CA CYS A 6 -12.38 1.78 7.84
C CYS A 6 -13.34 0.85 8.58
N LYS A 7 -12.94 -0.39 8.94
CA LYS A 7 -13.78 -1.41 9.60
C LYS A 7 -15.04 -1.85 8.84
N HIS A 8 -15.25 -1.37 7.61
CA HIS A 8 -16.41 -1.70 6.78
C HIS A 8 -16.04 -2.59 5.59
N GLY A 9 -14.91 -2.31 4.92
CA GLY A 9 -14.48 -3.03 3.73
C GLY A 9 -13.58 -4.23 4.00
N HIS A 10 -13.40 -5.05 2.96
CA HIS A 10 -12.37 -6.08 2.90
C HIS A 10 -11.26 -5.65 1.93
N THR A 11 -10.02 -6.07 2.21
CA THR A 11 -8.90 -5.90 1.29
C THR A 11 -8.92 -6.98 0.20
N ARG A 12 -8.31 -6.66 -0.93
CA ARG A 12 -8.07 -7.53 -2.08
C ARG A 12 -6.67 -7.28 -2.63
N GLU A 13 -6.11 -8.27 -3.30
CA GLU A 13 -4.84 -8.13 -3.99
C GLU A 13 -4.93 -7.05 -5.08
N GLY A 14 -3.86 -6.29 -5.24
CA GLY A 14 -3.71 -5.25 -6.24
C GLY A 14 -2.29 -4.68 -6.24
N SER A 15 -2.12 -3.52 -6.84
CA SER A 15 -0.87 -2.79 -6.83
C SER A 15 -1.08 -1.32 -6.51
N ALA A 16 -0.08 -0.71 -5.87
CA ALA A 16 -0.06 0.70 -5.52
C ALA A 16 1.33 1.30 -5.78
N SER A 17 1.41 2.63 -5.70
CA SER A 17 2.70 3.32 -5.77
C SER A 17 3.22 3.65 -4.38
N ILE A 18 4.52 3.44 -4.15
CA ILE A 18 5.23 3.91 -2.97
C ILE A 18 6.07 5.13 -3.37
N THR A 19 5.88 6.25 -2.68
CA THR A 19 6.68 7.46 -2.86
C THR A 19 7.57 7.65 -1.64
N LEU A 20 8.89 7.70 -1.85
CA LEU A 20 9.89 8.00 -0.83
C LEU A 20 10.53 9.34 -1.15
N GLU A 21 10.68 10.19 -0.15
CA GLU A 21 11.32 11.51 -0.28
C GLU A 21 12.49 11.63 0.70
N ARG A 22 13.64 12.07 0.19
CA ARG A 22 14.85 12.30 1.01
C ARG A 22 15.77 13.32 0.36
N ASP A 23 16.21 14.30 1.15
CA ASP A 23 17.25 15.27 0.77
C ASP A 23 16.99 15.95 -0.60
N GLY A 24 15.73 16.26 -0.90
CA GLY A 24 15.29 16.89 -2.16
C GLY A 24 15.13 15.91 -3.34
N ALA A 25 15.38 14.62 -3.14
CA ALA A 25 15.08 13.57 -4.11
C ALA A 25 13.71 12.94 -3.83
N THR A 26 13.00 12.57 -4.91
CA THR A 26 11.75 11.81 -4.87
C THR A 26 11.94 10.52 -5.66
N LEU A 27 11.70 9.38 -5.02
CA LEU A 27 11.69 8.05 -5.64
C LEU A 27 10.24 7.56 -5.68
N VAL A 28 9.79 7.11 -6.85
CA VAL A 28 8.45 6.55 -7.03
C VAL A 28 8.58 5.12 -7.53
N PHE A 29 8.17 4.17 -6.69
CA PHE A 29 8.03 2.77 -7.05
C PHE A 29 6.59 2.55 -7.50
N LYS A 30 6.39 2.18 -8.75
CA LYS A 30 5.07 1.89 -9.32
C LYS A 30 4.79 0.39 -9.26
N ASP A 31 3.52 0.06 -9.32
CA ASP A 31 3.02 -1.33 -9.43
C ASP A 31 3.54 -2.26 -8.32
N VAL A 32 3.71 -1.72 -7.11
CA VAL A 32 4.15 -2.49 -5.94
C VAL A 32 2.96 -3.33 -5.44
N PRO A 33 3.11 -4.66 -5.31
CA PRO A 33 2.06 -5.52 -4.79
C PRO A 33 1.54 -5.07 -3.43
N ALA A 34 0.23 -5.08 -3.26
CA ALA A 34 -0.45 -4.64 -2.04
C ALA A 34 -1.81 -5.31 -1.84
N GLU A 35 -2.27 -5.31 -0.61
CA GLU A 35 -3.66 -5.54 -0.25
C GLU A 35 -4.38 -4.19 -0.15
N ILE A 36 -5.41 -3.98 -0.98
CA ILE A 36 -6.12 -2.70 -1.10
C ILE A 36 -7.56 -2.87 -0.63
N CYS A 37 -8.01 -2.02 0.30
CA CYS A 37 -9.39 -2.01 0.76
C CYS A 37 -10.35 -1.62 -0.36
N ALA A 38 -11.29 -2.50 -0.69
CA ALA A 38 -12.29 -2.26 -1.73
C ALA A 38 -13.31 -1.15 -1.39
N ASN A 39 -13.34 -0.66 -0.14
CA ASN A 39 -14.24 0.39 0.30
C ASN A 39 -13.56 1.77 0.42
N CYS A 40 -12.45 1.86 1.15
CA CYS A 40 -11.80 3.14 1.44
C CYS A 40 -10.48 3.37 0.69
N GLY A 41 -9.99 2.37 -0.05
CA GLY A 41 -8.73 2.49 -0.80
C GLY A 41 -7.46 2.40 0.05
N GLU A 42 -7.56 2.09 1.34
CA GLU A 42 -6.38 1.88 2.20
C GLU A 42 -5.48 0.78 1.63
N ILE A 43 -4.17 1.02 1.62
CA ILE A 43 -3.15 0.15 1.04
C ILE A 43 -2.31 -0.47 2.15
N PHE A 44 -2.14 -1.79 2.11
CA PHE A 44 -1.25 -2.53 3.01
C PHE A 44 -0.19 -3.25 2.19
N HIS A 45 1.09 -2.99 2.48
CA HIS A 45 2.22 -3.73 1.93
C HIS A 45 2.72 -4.74 2.95
N ASP A 46 3.15 -5.91 2.48
CA ASP A 46 3.79 -6.92 3.32
C ASP A 46 5.18 -6.45 3.78
N GLU A 47 5.63 -6.88 4.96
CA GLU A 47 6.94 -6.53 5.50
C GLU A 47 8.08 -6.92 4.55
N THR A 48 7.93 -8.04 3.84
CA THR A 48 8.92 -8.51 2.86
C THR A 48 9.15 -7.55 1.70
N ILE A 49 8.21 -6.63 1.44
CA ILE A 49 8.31 -5.60 0.39
C ILE A 49 9.06 -4.36 0.89
N ILE A 50 9.07 -4.07 2.19
CA ILE A 50 9.55 -2.79 2.75
C ILE A 50 11.00 -2.88 3.29
N TYR A 51 11.52 -4.07 3.63
CA TYR A 51 12.82 -4.26 4.29
C TYR A 51 14.01 -4.60 3.37
N HIS A 52 14.12 -4.00 2.19
CA HIS A 52 15.29 -4.18 1.31
C HIS A 52 16.43 -3.20 1.57
#